data_AF-A0A085U2J1-F1
#
_entry.id   AF-A0A085U2J1-F1
#
_cell.length_a   1.000
_cell.length_b   1.000
_cell.length_c   1.000
_cell.angle_alpha   90.00
_cell.angle_beta   90.00
_cell.angle_gamma   90.00
#
_symmetry.space_group_name_H-M   'P 1'
#
loop_
_entity.id
_entity.type
_entity.pdbx_description
1 polymer ?
#
loop_
_entity_poly.entity_id
_entity_poly.type
_entity_poly.pdbx_seq_one_letter_code
_entity_poly.pdbx_strand_id
1 'polypeptide(L)'
;MKSQDVGLMLKLICLQKQESRLKNQRNSFALASNIWWDWEAAEDLYTPTTNLLTPDTSVDDWLVERYSVRALAAETGISKSQVSLSLQDMISVGLVKRDRKLGVPRTNVKALFELIIYGLRYIFPTRSGELTRGIATSIGAPVLQGKLMGAGDVIPVWPDAKGNTKGQSVEPLFKTATYAVRRDPEMYALLALIDAVRIGQPRERNLASGMLMKQMEVTQ
;
A
#
# COMPACT_ATOMS: atom_id res chain seq x y z
N MET A 1 -5.48 -0.62 -17.71
CA MET A 1 -5.05 -0.50 -16.30
C MET A 1 -5.56 -1.71 -15.53
N LYS A 2 -4.66 -2.51 -14.97
CA LYS A 2 -4.93 -3.68 -14.12
C LYS A 2 -4.94 -3.26 -12.65
N SER A 3 -5.49 -4.10 -11.77
CA SER A 3 -5.50 -3.78 -10.33
C SER A 3 -4.11 -3.74 -9.69
N GLN A 4 -3.15 -4.49 -10.27
CA GLN A 4 -1.73 -4.43 -9.91
C GLN A 4 -1.10 -3.07 -10.17
N ASP A 5 -1.58 -2.31 -11.16
CA ASP A 5 -1.07 -0.96 -11.47
C ASP A 5 -1.35 -0.02 -10.29
N VAL A 6 -2.55 -0.12 -9.71
CA VAL A 6 -2.92 0.63 -8.50
C VAL A 6 -2.02 0.24 -7.34
N GLY A 7 -1.83 -1.07 -7.11
CA GLY A 7 -0.91 -1.55 -6.08
C GLY A 7 0.52 -1.02 -6.23
N LEU A 8 1.03 -0.97 -7.46
CA LEU A 8 2.36 -0.47 -7.75
C LEU A 8 2.46 1.05 -7.50
N MET A 9 1.47 1.83 -7.92
CA MET A 9 1.46 3.28 -7.66
C MET A 9 1.39 3.62 -6.17
N LEU A 10 0.61 2.87 -5.38
CA LEU A 10 0.59 3.01 -3.92
C LEU A 10 1.97 2.71 -3.34
N LYS A 11 2.62 1.67 -3.84
CA LYS A 11 3.97 1.32 -3.38
C LYS A 11 4.98 2.44 -3.66
N LEU A 12 4.91 3.08 -4.83
CA LEU A 12 5.74 4.24 -5.15
C LEU A 12 5.50 5.40 -4.18
N ILE A 13 4.25 5.63 -3.74
CA ILE A 13 3.91 6.63 -2.72
C ILE A 13 4.55 6.26 -1.37
N CYS A 14 4.43 5.00 -0.93
CA CYS A 14 5.07 4.52 0.30
C CYS A 14 6.59 4.75 0.27
N LEU A 15 7.25 4.41 -0.83
CA LEU A 15 8.69 4.62 -1.00
C LEU A 15 9.06 6.11 -0.94
N GLN A 16 8.27 6.97 -1.57
CA GLN A 16 8.49 8.42 -1.54
C GLN A 16 8.36 8.99 -0.13
N LYS A 17 7.38 8.53 0.67
CA LYS A 17 7.23 8.94 2.07
C LYS A 17 8.40 8.47 2.91
N GLN A 18 8.86 7.23 2.72
CA GLN A 18 10.05 6.70 3.40
C GLN A 18 11.30 7.50 3.02
N GLU A 19 11.46 7.91 1.77
CA GLU A 19 12.54 8.80 1.32
C GLU A 19 12.47 10.17 2.01
N SER A 20 11.29 10.79 2.07
CA SER A 20 11.09 12.06 2.80
C SER A 20 11.39 11.92 4.29
N ARG A 21 11.00 10.82 4.93
CA ARG A 21 11.34 10.52 6.33
C ARG A 21 12.85 10.41 6.53
N LEU A 22 13.58 9.73 5.64
CA LEU A 22 15.04 9.62 5.73
C LEU A 22 15.75 10.96 5.55
N LYS A 23 15.26 11.80 4.62
CA LYS A 23 15.78 13.16 4.42
C LYS A 23 15.48 14.08 5.61
N ASN A 24 14.32 13.91 6.26
CA ASN A 24 13.95 14.68 7.46
C ASN A 24 14.64 14.16 8.74
N GLN A 25 14.88 12.85 8.86
CA GLN A 25 15.60 12.24 9.99
C GLN A 25 17.09 12.59 10.01
N ARG A 26 17.69 12.91 8.85
CA ARG A 26 18.99 13.61 8.80
C ARG A 26 19.00 14.92 9.61
N ASN A 27 17.82 15.50 9.90
CA ASN A 27 17.64 16.71 10.71
C ASN A 27 16.99 16.47 12.09
N SER A 28 16.54 15.26 12.44
CA SER A 28 15.90 15.00 13.74
C SER A 28 15.86 13.51 14.11
N PHE A 29 16.52 13.18 15.23
CA PHE A 29 16.59 11.83 15.80
C PHE A 29 15.40 11.60 16.74
N ALA A 30 14.35 10.92 16.26
CA ALA A 30 13.35 10.30 17.12
C ALA A 30 12.61 9.20 16.33
N LEU A 31 12.85 7.94 16.69
CA LEU A 31 12.08 6.80 16.20
C LEU A 31 10.86 6.64 17.10
N ALA A 32 9.66 6.92 16.58
CA ALA A 32 8.42 6.61 17.28
C ALA A 32 8.25 5.10 17.35
N SER A 33 8.54 4.54 18.52
CA SER A 33 8.08 3.24 18.99
C SER A 33 6.55 3.23 19.02
N ASN A 34 5.93 2.51 18.08
CA ASN A 34 4.63 1.82 18.19
C ASN A 34 4.19 1.36 16.79
N ILE A 35 4.88 0.36 16.25
CA ILE A 35 4.48 -0.34 15.03
C ILE A 35 3.58 -1.50 15.48
N TRP A 36 2.27 -1.33 15.34
CA TRP A 36 1.30 -2.40 15.58
C TRP A 36 1.31 -3.40 14.40
N TRP A 37 1.25 -4.69 14.71
CA TRP A 37 1.47 -5.78 13.75
C TRP A 37 0.42 -6.88 13.99
N ASP A 38 -0.34 -7.28 12.97
CA ASP A 38 -1.45 -8.27 13.07
C ASP A 38 -1.08 -9.66 12.49
N TRP A 39 0.20 -9.97 12.35
CA TRP A 39 0.65 -11.26 11.83
C TRP A 39 1.76 -11.85 12.70
N GLU A 40 1.81 -13.18 12.81
CA GLU A 40 2.99 -13.83 13.37
C GLU A 40 4.18 -13.46 12.48
N ALA A 41 5.22 -12.90 13.09
CA ALA A 41 6.48 -12.68 12.43
C ALA A 41 7.05 -14.05 12.07
N ALA A 42 6.79 -14.53 10.87
CA ALA A 42 7.52 -15.66 10.33
C ALA A 42 9.01 -15.27 10.37
N GLU A 43 9.84 -16.11 10.98
CA GLU A 43 11.31 -15.97 11.03
C GLU A 43 11.91 -15.72 9.63
N ASP A 44 11.18 -16.08 8.56
CA ASP A 44 11.56 -15.87 7.16
C ASP A 44 11.39 -14.43 6.64
N LEU A 45 10.78 -13.51 7.38
CA LEU A 45 10.49 -12.13 6.91
C LEU A 45 11.62 -11.13 7.14
N TYR A 46 12.71 -11.55 7.79
CA TYR A 46 13.92 -10.75 7.97
C TYR A 46 15.11 -11.40 7.25
N THR A 47 14.99 -11.62 5.93
CA THR A 47 16.15 -11.30 5.10
C THR A 47 16.04 -9.81 4.84
N PRO A 48 16.70 -8.94 5.63
CA PRO A 48 16.97 -7.64 5.09
C PRO A 48 17.70 -7.95 3.78
N THR A 49 17.20 -7.43 2.67
CA THR A 49 18.08 -7.20 1.53
C THR A 49 19.06 -6.11 1.96
N THR A 50 19.85 -6.37 2.99
CA THR A 50 21.19 -5.82 3.22
C THR A 50 22.09 -6.42 2.15
N ASN A 51 21.70 -6.25 0.89
CA ASN A 51 22.70 -6.19 -0.16
C ASN A 51 23.28 -4.78 -0.05
N LEU A 52 24.30 -4.72 0.82
CA LEU A 52 25.53 -3.99 0.61
C LEU A 52 25.35 -2.48 0.49
N LEU A 53 25.28 -1.81 1.64
CA LEU A 53 26.01 -0.55 1.77
C LEU A 53 27.50 -0.90 1.71
N THR A 54 28.04 -1.05 0.50
CA THR A 54 29.48 -0.92 0.30
C THR A 54 29.87 0.53 0.64
N PRO A 55 31.06 0.79 1.21
CA PRO A 55 31.47 2.12 1.66
C PRO A 55 31.33 3.24 0.61
N ASP A 56 31.30 2.89 -0.67
CA ASP A 56 31.29 3.81 -1.81
C ASP A 56 29.90 4.12 -2.39
N THR A 57 28.82 3.55 -1.83
CA THR A 57 27.47 3.69 -2.40
C THR A 57 26.81 4.97 -1.93
N SER A 58 26.47 5.89 -2.85
CA SER A 58 25.78 7.12 -2.47
C SER A 58 24.36 6.83 -1.97
N VAL A 59 23.82 7.68 -1.08
CA VAL A 59 22.42 7.55 -0.61
C VAL A 59 21.43 7.59 -1.78
N ASP A 60 21.78 8.34 -2.83
CA ASP A 60 20.96 8.45 -4.04
C ASP A 60 20.95 7.13 -4.83
N ASP A 61 22.07 6.42 -4.93
CA ASP A 61 22.14 5.09 -5.58
C ASP A 61 21.31 4.05 -4.83
N TRP A 62 21.37 4.06 -3.50
CA TRP A 62 20.54 3.19 -2.66
C TRP A 62 19.03 3.48 -2.85
N LEU A 63 18.65 4.75 -2.96
CA LEU A 63 17.27 5.12 -3.27
C LEU A 63 16.87 4.60 -4.65
N VAL A 64 17.68 4.83 -5.69
CA VAL A 64 17.42 4.37 -7.06
C VAL A 64 17.22 2.85 -7.11
N GLU A 65 18.05 2.07 -6.42
CA GLU A 65 17.91 0.61 -6.37
C GLU A 65 16.57 0.17 -5.76
N ARG A 66 16.04 0.91 -4.78
CA ARG A 66 14.75 0.59 -4.15
C ARG A 66 13.55 0.87 -5.07
N TYR A 67 13.70 1.74 -6.05
CA TYR A 67 12.71 1.96 -7.12
C TYR A 67 12.94 1.07 -8.35
N SER A 68 13.95 0.20 -8.34
CA SER A 68 14.20 -0.72 -9.44
C SER A 68 13.04 -1.70 -9.63
N VAL A 69 12.86 -2.19 -10.86
CA VAL A 69 11.86 -3.24 -11.18
C VAL A 69 12.06 -4.47 -10.27
N ARG A 70 13.31 -4.80 -9.95
CA ARG A 70 13.67 -5.92 -9.08
C ARG A 70 13.17 -5.70 -7.65
N ALA A 71 13.45 -4.53 -7.07
CA ALA A 71 13.04 -4.19 -5.71
C ALA A 71 11.51 -4.09 -5.61
N LEU A 72 10.85 -3.41 -6.55
CA LEU A 72 9.40 -3.29 -6.59
C LEU A 72 8.71 -4.65 -6.70
N ALA A 73 9.23 -5.57 -7.53
CA ALA A 73 8.73 -6.93 -7.62
C ALA A 73 8.89 -7.69 -6.30
N ALA A 74 10.04 -7.57 -5.64
CA ALA A 74 10.32 -8.22 -4.36
C ALA A 74 9.46 -7.67 -3.20
N GLU A 75 9.11 -6.38 -3.22
CA GLU A 75 8.30 -5.77 -2.17
C GLU A 75 6.80 -5.97 -2.37
N THR A 76 6.32 -6.06 -3.62
CA THR A 76 4.89 -6.22 -3.93
C THR A 76 4.46 -7.65 -4.23
N GLY A 77 5.41 -8.54 -4.53
CA GLY A 77 5.15 -9.89 -5.03
C GLY A 77 4.68 -9.93 -6.49
N ILE A 78 4.57 -8.79 -7.17
CA ILE A 78 4.22 -8.71 -8.59
C ILE A 78 5.44 -9.15 -9.42
N SER A 79 5.22 -9.88 -10.53
CA SER A 79 6.33 -10.34 -11.36
C SER A 79 7.10 -9.17 -11.98
N LYS A 80 8.42 -9.33 -12.18
CA LYS A 80 9.28 -8.29 -12.78
C LYS A 80 8.77 -7.83 -14.15
N SER A 81 8.31 -8.76 -14.99
CA SER A 81 7.75 -8.44 -16.31
C SER A 81 6.49 -7.59 -16.19
N GLN A 82 5.59 -7.93 -15.27
CA GLN A 82 4.37 -7.17 -15.04
C GLN A 82 4.66 -5.79 -14.42
N VAL A 83 5.61 -5.68 -13.49
CA VAL A 83 6.06 -4.37 -12.96
C VAL A 83 6.60 -3.49 -14.09
N SER A 84 7.46 -4.03 -14.95
CA SER A 84 8.02 -3.28 -16.09
C SER A 84 6.94 -2.78 -17.03
N LEU A 85 6.00 -3.65 -17.42
CA LEU A 85 4.88 -3.31 -18.30
C LEU A 85 3.97 -2.26 -17.67
N SER A 86 3.58 -2.47 -16.40
CA SER A 86 2.74 -1.52 -15.66
C SER A 86 3.39 -0.13 -15.57
N LEU A 87 4.70 -0.04 -15.31
CA LEU A 87 5.39 1.25 -15.28
C LEU A 87 5.39 1.94 -16.65
N GLN A 88 5.63 1.21 -17.73
CA GLN A 88 5.60 1.76 -19.09
C GLN A 88 4.20 2.31 -19.43
N ASP A 89 3.16 1.52 -19.18
CA ASP A 89 1.77 1.89 -19.44
C ASP A 89 1.37 3.13 -18.62
N MET A 90 1.65 3.13 -17.31
CA MET A 90 1.31 4.25 -16.43
C MET A 90 2.08 5.54 -16.76
N ILE A 91 3.33 5.42 -17.24
CA ILE A 91 4.09 6.57 -17.74
C ILE A 91 3.47 7.12 -19.02
N SER A 92 3.03 6.25 -19.94
CA SER A 92 2.44 6.67 -21.21
C SER A 92 1.14 7.48 -21.04
N VAL A 93 0.36 7.18 -19.99
CA VAL A 93 -0.90 7.88 -19.68
C VAL A 93 -0.73 8.99 -18.63
N GLY A 94 0.49 9.27 -18.17
CA GLY A 94 0.80 10.35 -17.24
C GLY A 94 0.38 10.12 -15.78
N LEU A 95 0.03 8.88 -15.41
CA LEU A 95 -0.24 8.48 -14.02
C LEU A 95 1.05 8.32 -13.21
N VAL A 96 2.17 8.02 -13.87
CA VAL A 96 3.51 7.99 -13.27
C VAL A 96 4.44 8.89 -14.09
N LYS A 97 5.33 9.63 -13.43
CA LYS A 97 6.35 10.49 -14.06
C LYS A 97 7.71 10.18 -13.46
N ARG A 98 8.78 10.30 -14.25
CA ARG A 98 10.14 10.20 -13.71
C ARG A 98 10.53 11.52 -13.07
N ASP A 99 11.05 11.46 -11.85
CA ASP A 99 11.58 12.63 -11.17
C ASP A 99 12.83 13.18 -11.87
N ARG A 100 13.03 14.50 -11.82
CA ARG A 100 14.18 15.17 -12.44
C ARG A 100 15.49 14.89 -11.71
N LYS A 101 15.45 14.70 -10.38
CA LYS A 101 16.65 14.56 -9.57
C LYS A 101 17.24 13.15 -9.66
N LEU A 102 16.44 12.13 -9.40
CA LEU A 102 16.90 10.73 -9.33
C LEU A 102 16.49 9.88 -10.54
N GLY A 103 15.65 10.40 -11.45
CA GLY A 103 15.13 9.62 -12.59
C GLY A 103 14.15 8.51 -12.22
N VAL A 104 13.79 8.37 -10.94
CA VAL A 104 12.91 7.32 -10.42
C VAL A 104 11.43 7.62 -10.68
N PRO A 105 10.57 6.59 -10.81
CA PRO A 105 9.14 6.77 -11.00
C PRO A 105 8.45 7.39 -9.78
N ARG A 106 7.57 8.35 -10.04
CA ARG A 106 6.71 9.07 -9.08
C ARG A 106 5.26 8.99 -9.52
N THR A 107 4.40 8.56 -8.61
CA THR A 107 2.96 8.54 -8.85
C THR A 107 2.40 9.96 -8.89
N ASN A 108 1.52 10.24 -9.84
CA ASN A 108 0.65 11.40 -9.79
C ASN A 108 -0.43 11.15 -8.73
N VAL A 109 -0.11 11.55 -7.49
CA VAL A 109 -0.92 11.24 -6.31
C VAL A 109 -2.35 11.76 -6.44
N LYS A 110 -2.55 12.96 -6.99
CA LYS A 110 -3.88 13.56 -7.18
C LYS A 110 -4.72 12.73 -8.15
N ALA A 111 -4.17 12.38 -9.31
CA ALA A 111 -4.88 11.57 -10.31
C ALA A 111 -5.21 10.17 -9.78
N LEU A 112 -4.29 9.54 -9.05
CA LEU A 112 -4.56 8.25 -8.40
C LEU A 112 -5.67 8.38 -7.34
N PHE A 113 -5.63 9.41 -6.52
CA PHE A 113 -6.63 9.65 -5.49
C PHE A 113 -8.03 9.81 -6.10
N GLU A 114 -8.18 10.64 -7.14
CA GLU A 114 -9.44 10.82 -7.87
C GLU A 114 -9.95 9.50 -8.47
N LEU A 115 -9.06 8.71 -9.07
CA LEU A 115 -9.37 7.39 -9.60
C LEU A 115 -9.85 6.44 -8.50
N ILE A 116 -9.23 6.45 -7.32
CA ILE A 116 -9.62 5.62 -6.18
C ILE A 116 -11.03 5.97 -5.71
N ILE A 117 -11.29 7.25 -5.43
CA ILE A 117 -12.55 7.66 -4.80
C ILE A 117 -13.74 7.56 -5.76
N TYR A 118 -13.54 7.78 -7.06
CA TYR A 118 -14.63 7.79 -8.04
C TYR A 118 -14.72 6.52 -8.89
N GLY A 119 -13.61 5.82 -9.13
CA GLY A 119 -13.54 4.74 -10.11
C GLY A 119 -13.43 3.33 -9.53
N LEU A 120 -12.63 3.13 -8.48
CA LEU A 120 -12.22 1.78 -8.05
C LEU A 120 -13.39 0.87 -7.67
N ARG A 121 -14.46 1.41 -7.07
CA ARG A 121 -15.64 0.63 -6.71
C ARG A 121 -16.34 -0.03 -7.91
N TYR A 122 -16.19 0.57 -9.10
CA TYR A 122 -16.84 0.10 -10.34
C TYR A 122 -15.89 -0.72 -11.21
N ILE A 123 -14.60 -0.39 -11.23
CA ILE A 123 -13.61 -1.05 -12.07
C ILE A 123 -13.11 -2.34 -11.42
N PHE A 124 -13.01 -2.35 -10.08
CA PHE A 124 -12.60 -3.51 -9.29
C PHE A 124 -13.62 -3.79 -8.18
N PRO A 125 -14.87 -4.13 -8.52
CA PRO A 125 -15.87 -4.47 -7.52
C PRO A 125 -15.42 -5.73 -6.78
N THR A 126 -15.63 -5.77 -5.47
CA THR A 126 -15.46 -6.98 -4.67
C THR A 126 -16.74 -7.24 -3.89
N ARG A 127 -17.06 -8.51 -3.72
CA ARG A 127 -18.18 -8.95 -2.90
C ARG A 127 -17.65 -9.59 -1.63
N SER A 128 -18.40 -9.44 -0.55
CA SER A 128 -18.12 -10.18 0.66
C SER A 128 -18.46 -11.66 0.44
N GLY A 129 -17.55 -12.54 0.83
CA GLY A 129 -17.69 -13.99 0.68
C GLY A 129 -17.91 -14.68 2.03
N GLU A 130 -17.38 -15.89 2.15
CA GLU A 130 -17.54 -16.75 3.32
C GLU A 130 -16.75 -16.27 4.54
N LEU A 131 -17.08 -16.80 5.71
CA LEU A 131 -16.31 -16.58 6.93
C LEU A 131 -14.99 -17.34 6.85
N THR A 132 -13.89 -16.62 6.93
CA THR A 132 -12.54 -17.19 6.87
C THR A 132 -11.59 -16.51 7.84
N ARG A 133 -10.40 -17.09 7.98
CA ARG A 133 -9.26 -16.47 8.66
C ARG A 133 -8.48 -15.60 7.66
N GLY A 134 -8.03 -14.44 8.11
CA GLY A 134 -7.36 -13.47 7.25
C GLY A 134 -6.80 -12.26 7.98
N ILE A 135 -6.33 -11.29 7.19
CA ILE A 135 -5.84 -10.00 7.68
C ILE A 135 -7.01 -9.01 7.66
N ALA A 136 -7.26 -8.32 8.77
CA ALA A 136 -8.35 -7.34 8.85
C ALA A 136 -8.16 -6.21 7.81
N THR A 137 -9.23 -5.84 7.11
CA THR A 137 -9.25 -4.74 6.12
C THR A 137 -10.44 -3.82 6.37
N SER A 138 -10.59 -2.74 5.59
CA SER A 138 -11.71 -1.80 5.64
C SER A 138 -12.00 -1.33 7.08
N ILE A 139 -13.27 -1.30 7.52
CA ILE A 139 -13.69 -0.93 8.88
C ILE A 139 -13.08 -1.79 9.99
N GLY A 140 -12.63 -3.01 9.68
CA GLY A 140 -11.93 -3.88 10.62
C GLY A 140 -10.46 -3.53 10.80
N ALA A 141 -9.89 -2.72 9.91
CA ALA A 141 -8.49 -2.36 9.99
C ALA A 141 -8.24 -1.34 11.11
N PRO A 142 -7.07 -1.40 11.78
CA PRO A 142 -6.65 -0.45 12.81
C PRO A 142 -6.70 1.01 12.38
N VAL A 143 -6.42 1.26 11.09
CA VAL A 143 -6.45 2.62 10.53
C VAL A 143 -7.84 3.26 10.66
N LEU A 144 -8.91 2.46 10.74
CA LEU A 144 -10.29 2.90 10.91
C LEU A 144 -10.90 2.50 12.28
N GLN A 145 -10.15 1.79 13.12
CA GLN A 145 -10.63 1.30 14.41
C GLN A 145 -11.06 2.46 15.32
N GLY A 146 -12.25 2.32 15.92
CA GLY A 146 -12.82 3.32 16.82
C GLY A 146 -13.26 4.64 16.16
N LYS A 147 -13.14 4.76 14.82
CA LYS A 147 -13.63 5.93 14.08
C LYS A 147 -15.08 5.79 13.61
N LEU A 148 -15.58 4.55 13.58
CA LEU A 148 -16.94 4.19 13.21
C LEU A 148 -17.44 3.15 14.20
N MET A 149 -18.69 3.26 14.64
CA MET A 149 -19.35 2.18 15.36
C MET A 149 -19.86 1.19 14.32
N GLY A 150 -19.21 0.03 14.22
CA GLY A 150 -19.73 -1.09 13.41
C GLY A 150 -21.04 -1.58 14.02
N ALA A 151 -22.10 -1.68 13.22
CA ALA A 151 -23.43 -2.05 13.67
C ALA A 151 -23.54 -3.59 13.87
N GLY A 152 -22.65 -4.17 14.66
CA GLY A 152 -22.58 -5.63 14.84
C GLY A 152 -22.12 -6.40 13.59
N ASP A 153 -21.54 -5.69 12.61
CA ASP A 153 -21.11 -6.27 11.33
C ASP A 153 -19.87 -7.14 11.48
N VAL A 154 -19.84 -8.23 10.69
CA VAL A 154 -18.68 -9.11 10.60
C VAL A 154 -17.49 -8.34 10.03
N ILE A 155 -16.33 -8.46 10.68
CA ILE A 155 -15.09 -7.79 10.24
C ILE A 155 -14.70 -8.28 8.84
N PRO A 156 -14.50 -7.40 7.85
CA PRO A 156 -13.97 -7.80 6.56
C PRO A 156 -12.48 -8.16 6.67
N VAL A 157 -12.08 -9.27 6.05
CA VAL A 157 -10.71 -9.77 6.05
C VAL A 157 -10.24 -10.13 4.65
N TRP A 158 -8.97 -9.88 4.35
CA TRP A 158 -8.31 -10.52 3.22
C TRP A 158 -7.98 -11.97 3.58
N PRO A 159 -8.52 -12.97 2.85
CA PRO A 159 -8.25 -14.38 3.13
C PRO A 159 -6.76 -14.67 3.10
N ASP A 160 -6.22 -15.13 4.22
CA ASP A 160 -4.80 -15.47 4.31
C ASP A 160 -4.55 -16.39 5.49
N ALA A 161 -3.88 -17.52 5.22
CA ALA A 161 -3.58 -18.54 6.23
C ALA A 161 -2.76 -18.00 7.41
N LYS A 162 -1.93 -16.96 7.20
CA LYS A 162 -1.13 -16.34 8.28
C LYS A 162 -1.80 -15.12 8.93
N GLY A 163 -3.03 -14.77 8.59
CA GLY A 163 -3.76 -13.68 9.24
C GLY A 163 -4.41 -14.14 10.55
N ASN A 164 -4.55 -13.30 11.57
CA ASN A 164 -5.07 -13.71 12.87
C ASN A 164 -6.55 -13.38 13.12
N THR A 165 -7.18 -12.68 12.18
CA THR A 165 -8.56 -12.22 12.32
C THR A 165 -9.52 -13.18 11.61
N LYS A 166 -10.59 -13.60 12.31
CA LYS A 166 -11.72 -14.31 11.69
C LYS A 166 -12.76 -13.28 11.24
N GLY A 167 -13.19 -13.37 10.01
CA GLY A 167 -14.11 -12.40 9.44
C GLY A 167 -14.64 -12.78 8.07
N GLN A 168 -15.37 -11.87 7.44
CA GLN A 168 -15.96 -12.07 6.12
C GLN A 168 -14.89 -11.85 5.05
N SER A 169 -14.70 -12.82 4.16
CA SER A 169 -13.69 -12.73 3.11
C SER A 169 -13.99 -11.59 2.15
N VAL A 170 -12.99 -10.77 1.84
CA VAL A 170 -13.03 -9.76 0.78
C VAL A 170 -11.89 -10.02 -0.18
N GLU A 171 -12.17 -10.01 -1.48
CA GLU A 171 -11.12 -10.17 -2.48
C GLU A 171 -10.15 -8.97 -2.44
N PRO A 172 -8.86 -9.20 -2.15
CA PRO A 172 -7.88 -8.13 -2.14
C PRO A 172 -7.78 -7.48 -3.52
N LEU A 173 -7.40 -6.20 -3.57
CA LEU A 173 -7.33 -5.46 -4.83
C LEU A 173 -6.49 -6.18 -5.91
N PHE A 174 -5.42 -6.86 -5.51
CA PHE A 174 -4.61 -7.71 -6.38
C PHE A 174 -4.13 -8.96 -5.63
N LYS A 175 -3.84 -10.03 -6.38
CA LYS A 175 -3.52 -11.37 -5.86
C LYS A 175 -2.45 -11.39 -4.75
N THR A 176 -1.44 -10.53 -4.84
CA THR A 176 -0.31 -10.48 -3.89
C THR A 176 -0.43 -9.36 -2.84
N ALA A 177 -1.62 -8.78 -2.67
CA ALA A 177 -1.83 -7.69 -1.72
C ALA A 177 -1.47 -8.10 -0.27
N THR A 178 -1.92 -9.27 0.20
CA THR A 178 -1.60 -9.75 1.56
C THR A 178 -0.10 -9.99 1.77
N TYR A 179 0.63 -10.35 0.71
CA TYR A 179 2.09 -10.41 0.73
C TYR A 179 2.71 -9.02 0.86
N ALA A 180 2.25 -8.06 0.04
CA ALA A 180 2.79 -6.70 0.03
C ALA A 180 2.58 -5.95 1.36
N VAL A 181 1.38 -6.04 1.94
CA VAL A 181 1.02 -5.34 3.18
C VAL A 181 1.80 -5.84 4.40
N ARG A 182 2.21 -7.11 4.42
CA ARG A 182 3.06 -7.65 5.50
C ARG A 182 4.48 -7.08 5.51
N ARG A 183 4.92 -6.54 4.39
CA ARG A 183 6.27 -5.98 4.21
C ARG A 183 6.28 -4.47 4.36
N ASP A 184 5.11 -3.84 4.34
CA ASP A 184 4.98 -2.39 4.36
C ASP A 184 3.69 -1.99 5.09
N PRO A 185 3.78 -1.56 6.37
CA PRO A 185 2.63 -1.09 7.15
C PRO A 185 1.93 0.12 6.54
N GLU A 186 2.63 0.94 5.76
CA GLU A 186 2.04 2.09 5.08
C GLU A 186 1.21 1.61 3.89
N MET A 187 1.69 0.61 3.17
CA MET A 187 0.93 -0.08 2.12
C MET A 187 -0.33 -0.75 2.69
N TYR A 188 -0.23 -1.37 3.88
CA TYR A 188 -1.37 -1.92 4.61
C TYR A 188 -2.45 -0.87 4.86
N ALA A 189 -2.07 0.27 5.45
CA ALA A 189 -3.01 1.34 5.77
C ALA A 189 -3.71 1.88 4.51
N LEU A 190 -2.96 2.09 3.42
CA LEU A 190 -3.53 2.57 2.15
C LEU A 190 -4.52 1.57 1.55
N LEU A 191 -4.16 0.28 1.46
CA LEU A 191 -5.04 -0.74 0.90
C LEU A 191 -6.29 -0.96 1.75
N ALA A 192 -6.16 -0.93 3.08
CA ALA A 192 -7.32 -1.05 3.97
C ALA A 192 -8.29 0.13 3.81
N LEU A 193 -7.79 1.36 3.69
CA LEU A 193 -8.61 2.54 3.40
C LEU A 193 -9.28 2.46 2.03
N ILE A 194 -8.58 1.93 1.01
CA ILE A 194 -9.15 1.70 -0.32
C ILE A 194 -10.30 0.70 -0.27
N ASP A 195 -10.18 -0.37 0.51
CA ASP A 195 -11.30 -1.30 0.67
C ASP A 195 -12.50 -0.64 1.36
N ALA A 196 -12.28 0.20 2.37
CA ALA A 196 -13.37 0.99 2.95
C ALA A 196 -14.04 1.91 1.92
N VAL A 197 -13.32 2.40 0.91
CA VAL A 197 -13.89 3.13 -0.24
C VAL A 197 -14.66 2.20 -1.19
N ARG A 198 -14.13 0.99 -1.46
CA ARG A 198 -14.71 0.02 -2.41
C ARG A 198 -16.01 -0.61 -1.91
N ILE A 199 -16.03 -1.06 -0.65
CA ILE A 199 -17.15 -1.86 -0.09
C ILE A 199 -17.91 -1.16 1.03
N GLY A 200 -17.38 -0.07 1.59
CA GLY A 200 -17.99 0.57 2.75
C GLY A 200 -19.33 1.24 2.45
N GLN A 201 -20.10 1.45 3.51
CA GLN A 201 -21.32 2.26 3.48
C GLN A 201 -20.99 3.75 3.22
N PRO A 202 -21.96 4.59 2.81
CA PRO A 202 -21.70 6.00 2.50
C PRO A 202 -20.90 6.78 3.57
N ARG A 203 -21.21 6.55 4.86
CA ARG A 203 -20.50 7.18 5.98
C ARG A 203 -19.04 6.73 6.07
N GLU A 204 -18.81 5.43 5.90
CA GLU A 204 -17.49 4.81 5.96
C GLU A 204 -16.62 5.27 4.80
N ARG A 205 -17.19 5.29 3.58
CA ARG A 205 -16.50 5.79 2.38
C ARG A 205 -16.09 7.23 2.52
N ASN A 206 -16.97 8.10 3.04
CA ASN A 206 -16.65 9.51 3.21
C ASN A 206 -15.49 9.70 4.20
N LEU A 207 -15.52 8.98 5.34
CA LEU A 207 -14.42 9.00 6.30
C LEU A 207 -13.12 8.46 5.68
N ALA A 208 -13.18 7.29 5.06
CA ALA A 208 -12.03 6.63 4.45
C ALA A 208 -11.41 7.49 3.35
N SER A 209 -12.22 8.19 2.54
CA SER A 209 -11.75 9.10 1.50
C SER A 209 -10.95 10.27 2.11
N GLY A 210 -11.45 10.88 3.19
CA GLY A 210 -10.73 11.95 3.89
C GLY A 210 -9.42 11.47 4.53
N MET A 211 -9.43 10.27 5.13
CA MET A 211 -8.22 9.67 5.71
C MET A 211 -7.19 9.27 4.65
N LEU A 212 -7.65 8.72 3.52
CA LEU A 212 -6.81 8.36 2.39
C LEU A 212 -6.15 9.60 1.79
N MET A 213 -6.90 10.69 1.61
CA MET A 213 -6.37 11.98 1.14
C MET A 213 -5.20 12.45 2.01
N LYS A 214 -5.38 12.39 3.35
CA LYS A 214 -4.34 12.75 4.32
C LYS A 214 -3.14 11.79 4.25
N GLN A 215 -3.38 10.48 4.16
CA GLN A 215 -2.30 9.48 4.11
C GLN A 215 -1.47 9.56 2.83
N MET A 216 -2.11 9.90 1.72
CA MET A 216 -1.44 10.10 0.42
C MET A 216 -0.80 11.48 0.30
N GLU A 217 -0.96 12.37 1.28
CA GLU A 217 -0.44 13.75 1.25
C GLU A 217 -0.94 14.54 0.01
N VAL A 218 -2.21 14.34 -0.36
CA VAL A 218 -2.82 15.09 -1.48
C VAL A 218 -3.05 16.54 -1.04
N THR A 219 -2.31 17.48 -1.65
CA THR A 219 -2.54 18.91 -1.48
C THR A 219 -3.89 19.29 -2.12
N GLN A 220 -4.70 20.09 -1.40
CA GLN A 220 -5.95 20.65 -1.91
C GLN A 220 -5.69 21.62 -3.07
#